data_AF-A0A2U4BRZ0-F1
#
_entry.id   AF-A0A2U4BRZ0-F1
#
_cell.length_a   1.000
_cell.length_b   1.000
_cell.length_c   1.000
_cell.angle_alpha   90.00
_cell.angle_beta   90.00
_cell.angle_gamma   90.00
#
_symmetry.space_group_name_H-M   'P 1'
#
loop_
_entity.id
_entity.type
_entity.pdbx_description
1 polymer ?
#
loop_
_entity_poly.entity_id
_entity_poly.type
_entity_poly.pdbx_seq_one_letter_code
_entity_poly.pdbx_strand_id
1 'polypeptide(L)'
;MTAGRQAEGEGTDHASARLPSRVAKLLSALFYGTCSFLLVLVNKALLTTYRFPSPIVLGIGQMAVTIMILYVSKLNKVIHFPDFDKKIPIKLFPLPLLYIGNHISGLSSTSKLSLPMFTVLRKFTIPLTLLLETIILGSDLAFNLEGYIFVFLNDIFTAANGVYTKQKMDPKELGKYGVLFYNACFMIIPTLIISVSTGDLRQATEFNQWKNVLFIIQFLLSCFLGFLLMYSTLLCSYYNSALTTAVVGAIKNVSVAYIGMLVGGDYIFSVLNFVGLNICMAGGLRYSFLTLNSQLKPKQPVDEENIPQDLKG
;
A
#
# COMPACT_ATOMS: atom_id res chain seq x y z
N MET A 1 -36.24 59.05 -13.81
CA MET A 1 -36.80 57.70 -13.61
C MET A 1 -35.67 56.75 -13.25
N THR A 2 -35.99 55.78 -12.41
CA THR A 2 -35.22 55.27 -11.27
C THR A 2 -34.18 54.21 -11.62
N ALA A 3 -33.17 54.10 -10.76
CA ALA A 3 -32.07 53.13 -10.78
C ALA A 3 -32.46 51.68 -10.44
N GLY A 4 -31.58 50.75 -10.86
CA GLY A 4 -31.43 49.37 -10.36
C GLY A 4 -31.22 48.37 -11.51
N ARG A 5 -30.39 47.33 -11.47
CA ARG A 5 -29.35 46.81 -10.55
C ARG A 5 -28.86 45.49 -11.20
N GLN A 6 -27.53 45.23 -11.25
CA GLN A 6 -26.88 43.88 -11.24
C GLN A 6 -27.17 42.87 -12.40
N ALA A 7 -26.30 41.94 -12.80
CA ALA A 7 -24.91 41.60 -12.50
C ALA A 7 -24.45 40.51 -13.52
N GLU A 8 -23.13 40.44 -13.70
CA GLU A 8 -22.31 39.22 -13.85
C GLU A 8 -22.81 38.07 -14.75
N GLY A 9 -22.12 37.93 -15.89
CA GLY A 9 -21.87 36.64 -16.52
C GLY A 9 -20.38 36.36 -16.50
N GLU A 10 -19.81 36.08 -15.32
CA GLU A 10 -18.51 35.45 -15.21
C GLU A 10 -18.59 34.09 -15.91
N GLY A 11 -17.80 33.93 -16.97
CA GLY A 11 -17.52 32.66 -17.62
C GLY A 11 -16.84 31.73 -16.64
N THR A 12 -17.64 31.00 -15.87
CA THR A 12 -17.21 29.84 -15.10
C THR A 12 -16.81 28.76 -16.10
N ASP A 13 -15.53 28.71 -16.43
CA ASP A 13 -14.86 27.49 -16.88
C ASP A 13 -15.02 26.44 -15.76
N HIS A 14 -16.19 25.82 -15.72
CA HIS A 14 -16.36 24.51 -15.13
C HIS A 14 -15.45 23.58 -15.91
N ALA A 15 -14.21 23.45 -15.41
CA ALA A 15 -13.26 22.42 -15.80
C ALA A 15 -14.00 21.08 -15.71
N SER A 16 -14.49 20.64 -16.87
CA SER A 16 -15.11 19.35 -17.07
C SER A 16 -14.13 18.30 -16.55
N ALA A 17 -14.45 17.72 -15.39
CA ALA A 17 -13.73 16.58 -14.86
C ALA A 17 -13.98 15.40 -15.82
N ARG A 18 -13.21 15.36 -16.92
CA ARG A 18 -13.23 14.27 -17.88
C ARG A 18 -13.01 12.99 -17.09
N LEU A 19 -14.00 12.09 -17.09
CA LEU A 19 -13.83 10.78 -16.47
C LEU A 19 -12.53 10.16 -17.02
N PRO A 20 -11.63 9.66 -16.17
CA PRO A 20 -10.37 9.12 -16.62
C PRO A 20 -10.62 7.97 -17.60
N SER A 21 -9.92 8.01 -18.74
CA SER A 21 -10.08 7.03 -19.81
C SER A 21 -9.84 5.61 -19.27
N ARG A 22 -10.53 4.62 -19.85
CA ARG A 22 -10.33 3.20 -19.48
C ARG A 22 -8.85 2.79 -19.56
N VAL A 23 -8.11 3.39 -20.49
CA VAL A 23 -6.66 3.23 -20.64
C VAL A 23 -5.89 3.78 -19.44
N ALA A 24 -6.20 4.98 -18.96
CA ALA A 24 -5.54 5.54 -17.77
C ALA A 24 -5.78 4.71 -16.50
N LYS A 25 -6.98 4.15 -16.35
CA LYS A 25 -7.34 3.22 -15.28
C LYS A 25 -6.49 1.94 -15.35
N LEU A 26 -6.41 1.33 -16.53
CA LEU A 26 -5.61 0.11 -16.74
C LEU A 26 -4.11 0.36 -16.55
N LEU A 27 -3.57 1.43 -17.12
CA LEU A 27 -2.15 1.77 -17.02
C LEU A 27 -1.73 2.06 -15.58
N SER A 28 -2.53 2.80 -14.82
CA SER A 28 -2.22 3.07 -13.41
C SER A 28 -2.28 1.81 -12.54
N ALA A 29 -3.20 0.89 -12.83
CA ALA A 29 -3.28 -0.43 -12.20
C ALA A 29 -2.05 -1.29 -12.53
N LEU A 30 -1.67 -1.42 -13.81
CA LEU A 30 -0.49 -2.18 -14.24
C LEU A 30 0.81 -1.62 -13.66
N PHE A 31 0.93 -0.28 -13.65
CA PHE A 31 2.08 0.41 -13.08
C PHE A 31 2.24 0.13 -11.59
N TYR A 32 1.14 0.23 -10.82
CA TYR A 32 1.12 -0.15 -9.40
C TYR A 32 1.53 -1.61 -9.18
N GLY A 33 0.93 -2.54 -9.92
CA GLY A 33 1.26 -3.98 -9.81
C GLY A 33 2.73 -4.26 -10.08
N THR A 34 3.30 -3.64 -11.13
CA THR A 34 4.70 -3.82 -11.53
C THR A 34 5.66 -3.23 -10.51
N CYS A 35 5.46 -1.98 -10.08
CA CYS A 35 6.32 -1.36 -9.06
C CYS A 35 6.26 -2.12 -7.74
N SER A 36 5.08 -2.56 -7.32
CA SER A 36 4.91 -3.31 -6.07
C SER A 36 5.60 -4.67 -6.14
N PHE A 37 5.49 -5.37 -7.28
CA PHE A 37 6.16 -6.64 -7.50
C PHE A 37 7.69 -6.50 -7.47
N LEU A 38 8.24 -5.55 -8.23
CA LEU A 38 9.69 -5.31 -8.28
C LEU A 38 10.26 -4.92 -6.92
N LEU A 39 9.56 -4.06 -6.18
CA LEU A 39 10.01 -3.65 -4.84
C LEU A 39 10.14 -4.84 -3.90
N VAL A 40 9.17 -5.76 -3.92
CA VAL A 40 9.19 -6.95 -3.07
C VAL A 40 10.41 -7.82 -3.38
N LEU A 41 10.72 -8.04 -4.66
CA LEU A 41 11.90 -8.82 -5.06
C LEU A 41 13.21 -8.17 -4.63
N VAL A 42 13.37 -6.85 -4.88
CA VAL A 42 14.59 -6.13 -4.50
C VAL A 42 14.76 -6.07 -2.99
N ASN A 43 13.68 -5.81 -2.23
CA ASN A 43 13.71 -5.82 -0.78
C ASN A 43 14.07 -7.20 -0.24
N LYS A 44 13.52 -8.27 -0.82
CA LYS A 44 13.84 -9.64 -0.44
C LYS A 44 15.33 -9.95 -0.66
N ALA A 45 15.88 -9.55 -1.81
CA ALA A 45 17.31 -9.71 -2.08
C ALA A 45 18.18 -9.00 -1.03
N LEU A 46 17.84 -7.75 -0.67
CA LEU A 46 18.57 -6.99 0.35
C LEU A 46 18.48 -7.63 1.74
N LEU A 47 17.28 -8.04 2.15
CA LEU A 47 17.01 -8.51 3.52
C LEU A 47 17.42 -9.98 3.73
N THR A 48 17.28 -10.82 2.72
CA THR A 48 17.54 -12.27 2.84
C THR A 48 18.87 -12.68 2.22
N THR A 49 19.20 -12.21 1.02
CA THR A 49 20.46 -12.60 0.34
C THR A 49 21.65 -11.83 0.89
N TYR A 50 21.56 -10.50 0.96
CA TYR A 50 22.63 -9.68 1.55
C TYR A 50 22.59 -9.66 3.08
N ARG A 51 21.50 -10.15 3.69
CA ARG A 51 21.28 -10.15 5.15
C ARG A 51 21.43 -8.77 5.77
N PHE A 52 20.88 -7.75 5.11
CA PHE A 52 20.86 -6.41 5.66
C PHE A 52 20.12 -6.42 7.01
N PRO A 53 20.76 -5.99 8.12
CA PRO A 53 20.27 -6.27 9.46
C PRO A 53 19.05 -5.45 9.87
N SER A 54 18.77 -4.33 9.19
CA SER A 54 17.71 -3.40 9.60
C SER A 54 16.69 -3.09 8.49
N PRO A 55 15.53 -3.75 8.50
CA PRO A 55 14.41 -3.38 7.64
C PRO A 55 13.98 -1.91 7.87
N ILE A 56 14.00 -1.43 9.12
CA ILE A 56 13.57 -0.07 9.47
C ILE A 56 14.44 0.99 8.78
N VAL A 57 15.77 0.81 8.78
CA VAL A 57 16.69 1.73 8.11
C VAL A 57 16.50 1.74 6.59
N LEU A 58 16.21 0.58 5.99
CA LEU A 58 15.84 0.52 4.57
C LEU A 58 14.62 1.40 4.31
N GLY A 59 13.56 1.28 5.13
CA GLY A 59 12.35 2.09 5.06
C GLY A 59 12.65 3.59 5.15
N ILE A 60 13.46 4.02 6.13
CA ILE A 60 13.90 5.42 6.27
C ILE A 60 14.58 5.91 4.98
N GLY A 61 15.41 5.09 4.34
CA GLY A 61 16.03 5.41 3.05
C GLY A 61 14.99 5.65 1.94
N GLN A 62 13.97 4.79 1.83
CA GLN A 62 12.89 4.96 0.84
C GLN A 62 12.12 6.27 1.04
N MET A 63 11.87 6.61 2.31
CA MET A 63 11.20 7.84 2.70
C MET A 63 12.04 9.09 2.41
N ALA A 64 13.34 9.05 2.74
CA ALA A 64 14.27 10.14 2.47
C ALA A 64 14.38 10.43 0.96
N VAL A 65 14.51 9.38 0.14
CA VAL A 65 14.53 9.50 -1.33
C VAL A 65 13.21 10.07 -1.84
N THR A 66 12.08 9.66 -1.28
CA THR A 66 10.76 10.21 -1.65
C THR A 66 10.67 11.72 -1.37
N ILE A 67 11.07 12.15 -0.17
CA ILE A 67 11.09 13.57 0.22
C ILE A 67 12.02 14.35 -0.71
N MET A 68 13.22 13.84 -0.97
CA MET A 68 14.21 14.46 -1.84
C MET A 68 13.67 14.65 -3.26
N ILE A 69 13.12 13.60 -3.89
CA ILE A 69 12.58 13.66 -5.25
C ILE A 69 11.44 14.68 -5.34
N LEU A 70 10.51 14.67 -4.36
CA LEU A 70 9.36 15.60 -4.37
C LEU A 70 9.78 17.04 -4.13
N TYR A 71 10.75 17.28 -3.25
CA TYR A 71 11.26 18.61 -2.98
C TYR A 71 12.00 19.19 -4.19
N VAL A 72 12.90 18.41 -4.80
CA VAL A 72 13.59 18.80 -6.05
C VAL A 72 12.59 19.07 -7.17
N SER A 73 11.55 18.25 -7.29
CA SER A 73 10.49 18.45 -8.30
C SER A 73 9.66 19.72 -8.06
N LYS A 74 9.50 20.14 -6.80
CA LYS A 74 8.86 21.42 -6.44
C LYS A 74 9.76 22.62 -6.78
N LEU A 75 11.06 22.53 -6.51
CA LEU A 75 12.03 23.57 -6.87
C LEU A 75 12.08 23.81 -8.39
N ASN A 76 11.99 22.72 -9.16
CA ASN A 76 11.92 22.77 -10.63
C ASN A 76 10.55 23.20 -11.18
N LYS A 77 9.58 23.59 -10.32
CA LYS A 77 8.20 23.99 -10.67
C LYS A 77 7.41 22.95 -11.46
N VAL A 78 7.84 21.68 -11.46
CA VAL A 78 7.13 20.57 -12.10
C VAL A 78 5.90 20.17 -11.28
N ILE A 79 5.97 20.36 -9.96
CA ILE A 79 4.93 19.95 -9.01
C ILE A 79 4.61 21.11 -8.07
N HIS A 80 3.33 21.44 -7.96
CA HIS A 80 2.82 22.36 -6.94
C HIS A 80 2.16 21.57 -5.81
N PHE A 81 2.61 21.78 -4.57
CA PHE A 81 1.92 21.29 -3.37
C PHE A 81 1.93 22.39 -2.30
N PRO A 82 0.88 22.45 -1.45
CA PRO A 82 0.74 23.51 -0.44
C PRO A 82 1.96 23.61 0.46
N ASP A 83 2.38 24.83 0.78
CA ASP A 83 3.45 25.09 1.75
C ASP A 83 3.05 24.65 3.17
N PHE A 84 4.07 24.52 4.03
CA PHE A 84 3.93 23.94 5.36
C PHE A 84 3.03 24.83 6.25
N ASP A 85 1.75 24.45 6.40
CA ASP A 85 0.80 25.07 7.32
C ASP A 85 0.65 24.21 8.58
N LYS A 86 0.62 24.86 9.76
CA LYS A 86 0.42 24.23 11.08
C LYS A 86 -0.90 23.44 11.17
N LYS A 87 -1.86 23.70 10.28
CA LYS A 87 -3.14 22.97 10.19
C LYS A 87 -3.02 21.62 9.46
N ILE A 88 -1.99 21.43 8.63
CA ILE A 88 -1.79 20.23 7.81
C ILE A 88 -1.61 18.94 8.63
N PRO A 89 -0.81 18.90 9.72
CA PRO A 89 -0.69 17.70 10.56
C PRO A 89 -2.04 17.23 11.13
N ILE A 90 -2.87 18.17 11.61
CA ILE A 90 -4.19 17.88 12.18
C ILE A 90 -5.14 17.38 11.09
N LYS A 91 -5.12 18.01 9.92
CA LYS A 91 -5.91 17.57 8.75
C LYS A 91 -5.49 16.20 8.24
N LEU A 92 -4.22 15.81 8.37
CA LEU A 92 -3.71 14.51 7.93
C LEU A 92 -3.92 13.38 8.95
N PHE A 93 -4.06 13.67 10.24
CA PHE A 93 -4.30 12.65 11.26
C PHE A 93 -5.63 11.88 11.04
N PRO A 94 -5.68 10.54 11.05
CA PRO A 94 -4.66 9.58 11.53
C PRO A 94 -3.76 8.98 10.43
N LEU A 95 -3.78 9.51 9.20
CA LEU A 95 -3.16 8.89 8.03
C LEU A 95 -1.65 8.61 8.20
N PRO A 96 -0.81 9.54 8.70
CA PRO A 96 0.60 9.24 8.91
C PRO A 96 0.86 8.08 9.87
N LEU A 97 0.04 7.94 10.92
CA LEU A 97 0.18 6.85 11.89
C LEU A 97 -0.12 5.50 11.27
N LEU A 98 -1.19 5.42 10.48
CA LEU A 98 -1.55 4.22 9.75
C LEU A 98 -0.46 3.84 8.74
N TYR A 99 0.17 4.82 8.09
CA TYR A 99 1.26 4.56 7.17
C TYR A 99 2.54 4.08 7.87
N ILE A 100 2.92 4.67 9.02
CA ILE A 100 4.02 4.17 9.86
C ILE A 100 3.77 2.69 10.19
N GLY A 101 2.59 2.38 10.71
CA GLY A 101 2.18 1.03 11.08
C GLY A 101 2.30 0.07 9.90
N ASN A 102 1.75 0.43 8.74
CA ASN A 102 1.83 -0.36 7.51
C ASN A 102 3.28 -0.57 7.04
N HIS A 103 4.09 0.49 7.02
CA HIS A 103 5.43 0.41 6.44
C HIS A 103 6.36 -0.45 7.30
N ILE A 104 6.37 -0.25 8.62
CA ILE A 104 7.20 -1.03 9.55
C ILE A 104 6.76 -2.50 9.55
N SER A 105 5.46 -2.75 9.76
CA SER A 105 4.93 -4.12 9.81
C SER A 105 5.15 -4.88 8.50
N GLY A 106 5.01 -4.22 7.35
CA GLY A 106 5.20 -4.83 6.03
C GLY A 106 6.66 -5.19 5.74
N LEU A 107 7.60 -4.33 6.11
CA LEU A 107 9.02 -4.56 5.86
C LEU A 107 9.60 -5.60 6.84
N SER A 108 9.17 -5.56 8.11
CA SER A 108 9.54 -6.55 9.14
C SER A 108 8.97 -7.94 8.86
N SER A 109 7.76 -8.04 8.31
CA SER A 109 7.22 -9.36 7.90
C SER A 109 7.93 -9.91 6.65
N THR A 110 8.33 -9.04 5.72
CA THR A 110 9.11 -9.45 4.53
C THR A 110 10.48 -10.03 4.91
N SER A 111 11.12 -9.55 5.99
CA SER A 111 12.40 -10.10 6.47
C SER A 111 12.23 -11.41 7.24
N LYS A 112 11.14 -11.57 7.99
CA LYS A 112 10.91 -12.72 8.89
C LYS A 112 10.21 -13.90 8.22
N LEU A 113 9.51 -13.68 7.12
CA LEU A 113 8.72 -14.70 6.43
C LEU A 113 9.20 -14.92 5.00
N SER A 114 9.00 -16.15 4.50
CA SER A 114 9.16 -16.43 3.07
C SER A 114 8.09 -15.66 2.27
N LEU A 115 8.42 -15.26 1.04
CA LEU A 115 7.48 -14.55 0.17
C LEU A 115 6.14 -15.30 -0.04
N PRO A 116 6.11 -16.64 -0.15
CA PRO A 116 4.86 -17.39 -0.21
C PRO A 116 4.04 -17.27 1.07
N MET A 117 4.67 -17.44 2.24
CA MET A 117 3.98 -17.32 3.54
C MET A 117 3.48 -15.89 3.79
N PHE A 118 4.30 -14.88 3.50
CA PHE A 118 3.92 -13.47 3.55
C PHE A 118 2.69 -13.20 2.68
N THR A 119 2.64 -13.76 1.47
CA THR A 119 1.51 -13.59 0.56
C THR A 119 0.23 -14.25 1.07
N VAL A 120 0.36 -15.46 1.59
CA VAL A 120 -0.75 -16.27 2.13
C VAL A 120 -1.38 -15.56 3.32
N LEU A 121 -0.56 -15.19 4.31
CA LEU A 121 -1.03 -14.61 5.56
C LEU A 121 -1.80 -13.30 5.39
N ARG A 122 -1.67 -12.61 4.25
CA ARG A 122 -2.46 -11.42 3.89
C ARG A 122 -3.95 -11.68 3.61
N LYS A 123 -4.42 -12.90 3.83
CA LYS A 123 -5.83 -13.28 3.78
C LYS A 123 -6.27 -13.66 5.19
N PHE A 124 -7.17 -12.88 5.78
CA PHE A 124 -7.70 -13.04 7.15
C PHE A 124 -8.15 -14.46 7.51
N THR A 125 -8.57 -15.27 6.53
CA THR A 125 -8.97 -16.67 6.74
C THR A 125 -7.80 -17.59 7.11
N ILE A 126 -6.58 -17.27 6.72
CA ILE A 126 -5.45 -18.20 6.77
C ILE A 126 -4.68 -18.18 8.10
N PRO A 127 -4.44 -17.03 8.76
CA PRO A 127 -3.94 -17.04 10.13
C PRO A 127 -4.84 -17.86 11.07
N LEU A 128 -6.17 -17.78 10.87
CA LEU A 128 -7.15 -18.59 11.59
C LEU A 128 -7.00 -20.08 11.28
N THR A 129 -6.78 -20.43 10.00
CA THR A 129 -6.62 -21.82 9.55
C THR A 129 -5.30 -22.42 10.04
N LEU A 130 -4.19 -21.68 10.00
CA LEU A 130 -2.86 -22.08 10.50
C LEU A 130 -2.85 -22.24 12.03
N LEU A 131 -3.55 -21.37 12.75
CA LEU A 131 -3.74 -21.50 14.20
C LEU A 131 -4.52 -22.79 14.52
N LEU A 132 -5.58 -23.05 13.77
CA LEU A 132 -6.38 -24.27 13.91
C LEU A 132 -5.56 -25.52 13.55
N GLU A 133 -4.74 -25.44 12.51
CA GLU A 133 -3.81 -26.50 12.08
C GLU A 133 -2.75 -26.79 13.14
N THR A 134 -2.18 -25.75 13.78
CA THR A 134 -1.20 -25.91 14.87
C THR A 134 -1.83 -26.56 16.10
N ILE A 135 -3.08 -26.20 16.41
CA ILE A 135 -3.85 -26.79 17.53
C ILE A 135 -4.21 -28.26 17.23
N ILE A 136 -4.50 -28.59 15.97
CA ILE A 136 -4.95 -29.94 15.56
C ILE A 136 -3.79 -30.89 15.25
N LEU A 137 -2.76 -30.46 14.51
CA LEU A 137 -1.64 -31.29 14.04
C LEU A 137 -0.36 -31.14 14.87
N GLY A 138 -0.29 -30.17 15.80
CA GLY A 138 0.82 -30.02 16.76
C GLY A 138 2.19 -29.68 16.15
N SER A 139 2.29 -29.48 14.83
CA SER A 139 3.54 -29.17 14.14
C SER A 139 3.27 -28.34 12.88
N ASP A 140 3.97 -27.20 12.77
CA ASP A 140 4.04 -26.38 11.56
C ASP A 140 5.53 -26.25 11.18
N LEU A 141 5.89 -26.52 9.92
CA LEU A 141 7.27 -26.63 9.46
C LEU A 141 8.01 -25.27 9.43
N ALA A 142 7.31 -24.13 9.62
CA ALA A 142 7.92 -22.79 9.55
C ALA A 142 7.23 -21.74 10.45
N PHE A 143 6.80 -22.11 11.65
CA PHE A 143 6.09 -21.20 12.55
C PHE A 143 6.96 -20.03 13.06
N ASN A 144 6.62 -18.80 12.67
CA ASN A 144 7.20 -17.58 13.24
C ASN A 144 6.06 -16.64 13.69
N LEU A 145 5.65 -16.78 14.96
CA LEU A 145 4.57 -16.00 15.57
C LEU A 145 4.77 -14.49 15.41
N GLU A 146 6.00 -14.01 15.56
CA GLU A 146 6.33 -12.59 15.44
C GLU A 146 6.10 -12.09 14.01
N GLY A 147 6.57 -12.84 13.01
CA GLY A 147 6.31 -12.56 11.60
C GLY A 147 4.82 -12.55 11.28
N TYR A 148 4.05 -13.48 11.86
CA TYR A 148 2.61 -13.60 11.64
C TYR A 148 1.84 -12.41 12.23
N ILE A 149 2.17 -11.99 13.45
CA ILE A 149 1.61 -10.78 14.07
C ILE A 149 1.90 -9.55 13.21
N PHE A 150 3.11 -9.43 12.67
CA PHE A 150 3.45 -8.32 11.79
C PHE A 150 2.63 -8.33 10.49
N VAL A 151 2.37 -9.48 9.87
CA VAL A 151 1.49 -9.53 8.69
C VAL A 151 0.06 -9.11 9.04
N PHE A 152 -0.49 -9.61 10.16
CA PHE A 152 -1.83 -9.25 10.59
C PHE A 152 -1.98 -7.74 10.85
N LEU A 153 -1.04 -7.15 11.57
CA LEU A 153 -0.99 -5.69 11.77
C LEU A 153 -0.84 -4.95 10.43
N ASN A 154 -0.01 -5.47 9.53
CA ASN A 154 0.18 -4.89 8.20
C ASN A 154 -1.13 -4.80 7.42
N ASP A 155 -1.98 -5.81 7.47
CA ASP A 155 -3.23 -5.81 6.73
C ASP A 155 -4.25 -4.81 7.29
N ILE A 156 -4.36 -4.72 8.63
CA ILE A 156 -5.20 -3.71 9.29
C ILE A 156 -4.76 -2.31 8.85
N PHE A 157 -3.45 -2.02 8.95
CA PHE A 157 -2.93 -0.73 8.56
C PHE A 157 -3.04 -0.47 7.06
N THR A 158 -2.85 -1.48 6.20
CA THR A 158 -3.02 -1.36 4.75
C THR A 158 -4.46 -1.01 4.39
N ALA A 159 -5.44 -1.71 4.99
CA ALA A 159 -6.85 -1.46 4.74
C ALA A 159 -7.26 -0.04 5.20
N ALA A 160 -6.86 0.33 6.42
CA ALA A 160 -7.13 1.67 6.95
C ALA A 160 -6.46 2.76 6.10
N ASN A 161 -5.18 2.59 5.72
CA ASN A 161 -4.48 3.53 4.84
C ASN A 161 -5.19 3.72 3.51
N GLY A 162 -5.67 2.66 2.88
CA GLY A 162 -6.39 2.74 1.61
C GLY A 162 -7.64 3.61 1.69
N VAL A 163 -8.43 3.44 2.75
CA VAL A 163 -9.68 4.20 2.98
C VAL A 163 -9.38 5.67 3.30
N TYR A 164 -8.52 5.93 4.29
CA TYR A 164 -8.21 7.29 4.72
C TYR A 164 -7.41 8.08 3.67
N THR A 165 -6.56 7.42 2.87
CA THR A 165 -5.85 8.08 1.75
C THR A 165 -6.86 8.61 0.73
N LYS A 166 -7.88 7.82 0.38
CA LYS A 166 -8.91 8.26 -0.56
C LYS A 166 -9.76 9.39 -0.02
N GLN A 167 -10.12 9.34 1.27
CA GLN A 167 -10.88 10.41 1.91
C GLN A 167 -10.12 11.75 1.91
N LYS A 168 -8.79 11.73 2.05
CA LYS A 168 -7.96 12.93 2.18
C LYS A 168 -7.31 13.41 0.87
N MET A 169 -7.64 12.77 -0.24
CA MET A 169 -7.17 13.15 -1.58
C MET A 169 -8.00 14.26 -2.23
N ASP A 170 -8.87 14.96 -1.48
CA ASP A 170 -9.66 16.07 -2.01
C ASP A 170 -8.76 17.13 -2.67
N PRO A 171 -8.98 17.46 -3.96
CA PRO A 171 -8.19 18.44 -4.69
C PRO A 171 -8.23 19.85 -4.08
N LYS A 172 -9.23 20.18 -3.24
CA LYS A 172 -9.33 21.50 -2.58
C LYS A 172 -8.46 21.64 -1.33
N GLU A 173 -7.88 20.56 -0.80
CA GLU A 173 -7.09 20.61 0.45
C GLU A 173 -5.58 20.42 0.25
N LEU A 174 -5.12 19.20 -0.07
CA LEU A 174 -3.69 18.85 -0.11
C LEU A 174 -3.17 18.48 -1.50
N GLY A 175 -4.06 17.98 -2.38
CA GLY A 175 -3.68 17.40 -3.68
C GLY A 175 -2.82 16.14 -3.56
N LYS A 176 -2.64 15.40 -4.67
CA LYS A 176 -1.94 14.08 -4.63
C LYS A 176 -0.49 14.19 -4.11
N TYR A 177 0.20 15.26 -4.47
CA TYR A 177 1.61 15.45 -4.15
C TYR A 177 1.81 15.94 -2.71
N GLY A 178 0.88 16.75 -2.19
CA GLY A 178 0.88 17.15 -0.78
C GLY A 178 0.68 15.94 0.12
N VAL A 179 -0.32 15.09 -0.16
CA VAL A 179 -0.53 13.85 0.60
C VAL A 179 0.75 12.99 0.59
N LEU A 180 1.40 12.84 -0.56
CA LEU A 180 2.63 12.05 -0.69
C LEU A 180 3.80 12.62 0.14
N PHE A 181 4.05 13.93 0.02
CA PHE A 181 5.15 14.61 0.69
C PHE A 181 4.97 14.65 2.22
N TYR A 182 3.82 15.14 2.68
CA TYR A 182 3.56 15.29 4.11
C TYR A 182 3.51 13.94 4.81
N ASN A 183 2.95 12.91 4.18
CA ASN A 183 2.95 11.58 4.72
C ASN A 183 4.38 11.07 4.92
N ALA A 184 5.28 11.25 3.94
CA ALA A 184 6.68 10.89 4.09
C ALA A 184 7.40 11.69 5.20
N CYS A 185 7.17 12.99 5.27
CA CYS A 185 7.75 13.84 6.32
C CYS A 185 7.27 13.45 7.73
N PHE A 186 6.01 13.03 7.87
CA PHE A 186 5.48 12.64 9.18
C PHE A 186 5.92 11.26 9.64
N MET A 187 6.20 10.29 8.75
CA MET A 187 6.74 8.99 9.23
C MET A 187 8.24 9.02 9.47
N ILE A 188 9.02 9.85 8.76
CA ILE A 188 10.49 9.77 8.89
C ILE A 188 10.95 10.09 10.32
N ILE A 189 10.29 11.03 11.01
CA ILE A 189 10.66 11.43 12.38
C ILE A 189 10.39 10.30 13.39
N PRO A 190 9.17 9.74 13.53
CA PRO A 190 8.93 8.62 14.45
C PRO A 190 9.73 7.38 14.09
N THR A 191 9.87 7.05 12.80
CA THR A 191 10.63 5.86 12.38
C THR A 191 12.13 6.01 12.68
N LEU A 192 12.69 7.22 12.57
CA LEU A 192 14.07 7.48 12.98
C LEU A 192 14.24 7.34 14.50
N ILE A 193 13.30 7.87 15.30
CA ILE A 193 13.31 7.72 16.76
C ILE A 193 13.28 6.24 17.15
N ILE A 194 12.38 5.46 16.54
CA ILE A 194 12.30 4.01 16.75
C ILE A 194 13.64 3.37 16.38
N SER A 195 14.17 3.64 15.18
CA SER A 195 15.43 3.07 14.70
C SER A 195 16.63 3.34 15.62
N VAL A 196 16.72 4.55 16.18
CA VAL A 196 17.75 4.90 17.17
C VAL A 196 17.51 4.15 18.48
N SER A 197 16.27 4.09 18.96
CA SER A 197 15.93 3.44 20.23
C SER A 197 16.10 1.91 20.20
N THR A 198 15.83 1.27 19.07
CA THR A 198 15.94 -0.18 18.87
C THR A 198 17.38 -0.60 18.53
N GLY A 199 18.27 0.36 18.26
CA GLY A 199 19.66 0.10 17.87
C GLY A 199 19.82 -0.38 16.42
N ASP A 200 18.73 -0.39 15.65
CA ASP A 200 18.66 -0.71 14.22
C ASP A 200 19.60 0.18 13.39
N LEU A 201 19.65 1.47 13.73
CA LEU A 201 20.53 2.41 13.04
C LEU A 201 22.00 2.03 13.20
N ARG A 202 22.40 1.59 14.39
CA ARG A 202 23.79 1.20 14.69
C ARG A 202 24.16 -0.09 13.93
N GLN A 203 23.28 -1.08 13.93
CA GLN A 203 23.46 -2.31 13.17
C GLN A 203 23.56 -2.05 11.66
N ALA A 204 22.77 -1.11 11.14
CA ALA A 204 22.84 -0.73 9.75
C ALA A 204 24.16 -0.01 9.41
N THR A 205 24.67 0.88 10.26
CA THR A 205 25.94 1.59 10.01
C THR A 205 27.16 0.67 10.04
N GLU A 206 27.13 -0.37 10.88
CA GLU A 206 28.21 -1.35 11.02
C GLU A 206 28.15 -2.46 9.96
N PHE A 207 27.22 -2.37 9.00
CA PHE A 207 27.02 -3.41 8.01
C PHE A 207 28.18 -3.53 7.00
N ASN A 208 28.78 -4.71 6.94
CA ASN A 208 30.01 -4.93 6.19
C ASN A 208 29.90 -4.80 4.66
N GLN A 209 28.70 -4.88 4.07
CA GLN A 209 28.52 -4.83 2.61
C GLN A 209 28.33 -3.41 2.05
N TRP A 210 28.48 -2.34 2.86
CA TRP A 210 28.43 -0.96 2.34
C TRP A 210 29.48 -0.65 1.26
N LYS A 211 30.55 -1.44 1.17
CA LYS A 211 31.58 -1.30 0.12
C LYS A 211 31.24 -2.05 -1.18
N ASN A 212 30.23 -2.92 -1.15
CA ASN A 212 29.83 -3.72 -2.29
C ASN A 212 28.95 -2.87 -3.23
N VAL A 213 29.45 -2.61 -4.44
CA VAL A 213 28.76 -1.78 -5.44
C VAL A 213 27.38 -2.34 -5.81
N LEU A 214 27.24 -3.67 -5.92
CA LEU A 214 25.96 -4.30 -6.23
C LEU A 214 24.95 -4.12 -5.10
N PHE A 215 25.39 -4.20 -3.84
CA PHE A 215 24.54 -3.91 -2.69
C PHE A 215 24.07 -2.46 -2.71
N ILE A 216 24.97 -1.50 -2.93
CA ILE A 216 24.61 -0.07 -3.01
C ILE A 216 23.58 0.18 -4.12
N ILE A 217 23.81 -0.38 -5.31
CA ILE A 217 22.88 -0.24 -6.44
C ILE A 217 21.50 -0.80 -6.08
N GLN A 218 21.44 -2.00 -5.48
CA GLN A 218 20.17 -2.59 -5.07
C GLN A 218 19.48 -1.83 -3.94
N PHE A 219 20.26 -1.29 -2.99
CA PHE A 219 19.74 -0.46 -1.91
C PHE A 219 19.12 0.83 -2.44
N LEU A 220 19.85 1.56 -3.31
CA LEU A 220 19.33 2.76 -3.97
C LEU A 220 18.13 2.46 -4.87
N LEU A 221 18.17 1.34 -5.59
CA LEU A 221 17.05 0.87 -6.41
C LEU A 221 15.82 0.59 -5.55
N SER A 222 15.98 -0.04 -4.37
CA SER A 222 14.89 -0.24 -3.41
C SER A 222 14.32 1.10 -2.94
N CYS A 223 15.16 2.07 -2.59
CA CYS A 223 14.69 3.39 -2.17
C CYS A 223 13.89 4.10 -3.27
N PHE A 224 14.37 4.03 -4.51
CA PHE A 224 13.66 4.59 -5.67
C PHE A 224 12.35 3.85 -5.98
N LEU A 225 12.36 2.52 -5.95
CA LEU A 225 11.15 1.70 -6.12
C LEU A 225 10.14 1.94 -4.98
N GLY A 226 10.59 2.25 -3.77
CA GLY A 226 9.73 2.66 -2.66
C GLY A 226 8.97 3.94 -2.97
N PHE A 227 9.66 4.95 -3.51
CA PHE A 227 9.01 6.16 -4.03
C PHE A 227 8.01 5.84 -5.14
N LEU A 228 8.42 5.04 -6.14
CA LEU A 228 7.54 4.66 -7.26
C LEU A 228 6.31 3.87 -6.79
N LEU A 229 6.46 3.00 -5.79
CA LEU A 229 5.35 2.28 -5.20
C LEU A 229 4.38 3.25 -4.52
N MET A 230 4.88 4.19 -3.72
CA MET A 230 4.03 5.16 -3.03
C MET A 230 3.28 6.05 -4.03
N TYR A 231 3.98 6.53 -5.06
CA TYR A 231 3.38 7.31 -6.15
C TYR A 231 2.35 6.52 -6.96
N SER A 232 2.68 5.29 -7.39
CA SER A 232 1.78 4.44 -8.17
C SER A 232 0.56 3.98 -7.38
N THR A 233 0.68 3.77 -6.06
CA THR A 233 -0.45 3.45 -5.17
C THR A 233 -1.43 4.61 -5.10
N LEU A 234 -0.94 5.85 -4.96
CA LEU A 234 -1.78 7.05 -5.03
C LEU A 234 -2.42 7.21 -6.41
N LEU A 235 -1.65 7.03 -7.49
CA LEU A 235 -2.14 7.17 -8.85
C LEU A 235 -3.23 6.14 -9.19
N CYS A 236 -3.02 4.88 -8.79
CA CYS A 236 -4.02 3.82 -8.92
C CYS A 236 -5.26 4.13 -8.08
N SER A 237 -5.09 4.61 -6.83
CA SER A 237 -6.21 4.99 -5.97
C SER A 237 -7.01 6.18 -6.48
N TYR A 238 -6.36 7.08 -7.23
CA TYR A 238 -6.98 8.24 -7.86
C TYR A 238 -7.81 7.85 -9.08
N TYR A 239 -7.27 7.02 -9.98
CA TYR A 239 -7.96 6.65 -11.22
C TYR A 239 -8.91 5.45 -11.05
N ASN A 240 -8.64 4.55 -10.12
CA ASN A 240 -9.37 3.31 -9.92
C ASN A 240 -10.14 3.26 -8.60
N SER A 241 -11.16 2.38 -8.56
CA SER A 241 -11.88 2.08 -7.32
C SER A 241 -10.96 1.36 -6.32
N ALA A 242 -11.31 1.42 -5.02
CA ALA A 242 -10.51 0.74 -3.99
C ALA A 242 -10.46 -0.78 -4.25
N LEU A 243 -11.55 -1.30 -4.84
CA LEU A 243 -11.68 -2.69 -5.23
C LEU A 243 -10.74 -3.10 -6.36
N THR A 244 -10.55 -2.27 -7.38
CA THR A 244 -9.59 -2.55 -8.46
C THR A 244 -8.16 -2.59 -7.91
N THR A 245 -7.79 -1.67 -7.02
CA THR A 245 -6.48 -1.70 -6.35
C THR A 245 -6.31 -2.99 -5.54
N ALA A 246 -7.36 -3.48 -4.86
CA ALA A 246 -7.34 -4.74 -4.15
C ALA A 246 -7.16 -5.96 -5.07
N VAL A 247 -7.85 -5.98 -6.23
CA VAL A 247 -7.71 -7.06 -7.24
C VAL A 247 -6.28 -7.12 -7.78
N VAL A 248 -5.71 -5.97 -8.17
CA VAL A 248 -4.32 -5.90 -8.65
C VAL A 248 -3.36 -6.35 -7.55
N GLY A 249 -3.61 -5.92 -6.31
CA GLY A 249 -2.87 -6.39 -5.14
C GLY A 249 -2.92 -7.92 -4.98
N ALA A 250 -4.10 -8.53 -5.17
CA ALA A 250 -4.28 -9.98 -5.11
C ALA A 250 -3.52 -10.71 -6.22
N ILE A 251 -3.55 -10.22 -7.46
CA ILE A 251 -2.79 -10.80 -8.59
C ILE A 251 -1.29 -10.72 -8.33
N LYS A 252 -0.80 -9.56 -7.89
CA LYS A 252 0.60 -9.35 -7.52
C LYS A 252 1.01 -10.29 -6.40
N ASN A 253 0.18 -10.43 -5.38
CA ASN A 253 0.40 -11.35 -4.27
C ASN A 253 0.61 -12.78 -4.79
N VAL A 254 -0.28 -13.32 -5.63
CA VAL A 254 -0.12 -14.63 -6.28
C VAL A 254 1.22 -14.74 -7.01
N SER A 255 1.59 -13.70 -7.76
CA SER A 255 2.85 -13.66 -8.51
C SER A 255 4.07 -13.72 -7.60
N VAL A 256 4.06 -12.96 -6.50
CA VAL A 256 5.11 -12.94 -5.47
C VAL A 256 5.26 -14.30 -4.79
N ALA A 257 4.15 -15.00 -4.51
CA ALA A 257 4.22 -16.33 -3.91
C ALA A 257 4.92 -17.33 -4.83
N TYR A 258 4.48 -17.49 -6.07
CA TYR A 258 5.08 -18.46 -6.98
C TYR A 258 6.53 -18.14 -7.31
N ILE A 259 6.85 -16.88 -7.57
CA ILE A 259 8.23 -16.48 -7.84
C ILE A 259 9.08 -16.62 -6.57
N GLY A 260 8.52 -16.35 -5.40
CA GLY A 260 9.15 -16.61 -4.11
C GLY A 260 9.46 -18.09 -3.86
N MET A 261 8.60 -19.00 -4.31
CA MET A 261 8.88 -20.45 -4.25
C MET A 261 10.01 -20.85 -5.21
N LEU A 262 10.04 -20.27 -6.41
CA LEU A 262 11.02 -20.63 -7.45
C LEU A 262 12.41 -20.01 -7.24
N VAL A 263 12.46 -18.76 -6.77
CA VAL A 263 13.68 -17.94 -6.71
C VAL A 263 14.16 -17.73 -5.26
N GLY A 264 13.24 -17.78 -4.29
CA GLY A 264 13.53 -17.37 -2.93
C GLY A 264 14.43 -18.34 -2.17
N GLY A 265 14.47 -19.63 -2.50
CA GLY A 265 15.26 -20.64 -1.77
C GLY A 265 14.81 -20.91 -0.33
N ASP A 266 14.01 -20.01 0.25
CA ASP A 266 13.52 -20.05 1.65
C ASP A 266 12.24 -20.88 1.83
N TYR A 267 11.69 -21.45 0.75
CA TYR A 267 10.43 -22.19 0.80
C TYR A 267 10.69 -23.68 0.97
N ILE A 268 10.30 -24.22 2.13
CA ILE A 268 10.30 -25.67 2.37
C ILE A 268 9.01 -26.24 1.80
N PHE A 269 9.14 -27.06 0.75
CA PHE A 269 7.98 -27.68 0.10
C PHE A 269 7.35 -28.73 1.01
N SER A 270 6.05 -28.54 1.28
CA SER A 270 5.18 -29.53 1.90
C SER A 270 3.88 -29.58 1.09
N VAL A 271 3.35 -30.77 0.85
CA VAL A 271 2.12 -30.96 0.04
C VAL A 271 0.95 -30.18 0.65
N LEU A 272 0.84 -30.18 1.98
CA LEU A 272 -0.24 -29.47 2.67
C LEU A 272 -0.11 -27.95 2.52
N ASN A 273 1.10 -27.41 2.71
CA ASN A 273 1.41 -25.99 2.49
C ASN A 273 1.15 -25.56 1.03
N PHE A 274 1.55 -26.39 0.07
CA PHE A 274 1.33 -26.11 -1.36
C PHE A 274 -0.15 -26.11 -1.74
N VAL A 275 -0.92 -27.09 -1.25
CA VAL A 275 -2.37 -27.17 -1.50
C VAL A 275 -3.10 -26.00 -0.81
N GLY A 276 -2.76 -25.71 0.44
CA GLY A 276 -3.31 -24.58 1.20
C GLY A 276 -3.05 -23.24 0.49
N LEU A 277 -1.82 -23.00 0.05
CA LEU A 277 -1.44 -21.84 -0.74
C LEU A 277 -2.31 -21.70 -2.01
N ASN A 278 -2.49 -22.78 -2.77
CA ASN A 278 -3.29 -22.81 -3.99
C ASN A 278 -4.77 -22.50 -3.76
N ILE A 279 -5.41 -23.18 -2.79
CA ILE A 279 -6.81 -22.96 -2.40
C ILE A 279 -7.02 -21.49 -2.05
N CYS A 280 -6.09 -20.94 -1.27
CA CYS A 280 -6.18 -19.57 -0.80
C CYS A 280 -6.02 -18.57 -1.94
N MET A 281 -5.05 -18.76 -2.83
CA MET A 281 -4.86 -17.93 -4.02
C MET A 281 -6.12 -17.93 -4.91
N ALA A 282 -6.65 -19.11 -5.22
CA ALA A 282 -7.87 -19.27 -6.01
C ALA A 282 -9.10 -18.61 -5.36
N GLY A 283 -9.32 -18.85 -4.06
CA GLY A 283 -10.45 -18.30 -3.31
C GLY A 283 -10.44 -16.77 -3.27
N GLY A 284 -9.29 -16.16 -2.97
CA GLY A 284 -9.22 -14.69 -2.94
C GLY A 284 -9.31 -14.03 -4.32
N LEU A 285 -8.73 -14.63 -5.37
CA LEU A 285 -8.94 -14.13 -6.74
C LEU A 285 -10.42 -14.20 -7.11
N ARG A 286 -11.06 -15.36 -6.88
CA ARG A 286 -12.49 -15.55 -7.18
C ARG A 286 -13.36 -14.57 -6.41
N TYR A 287 -13.14 -14.37 -5.11
CA TYR A 287 -13.85 -13.38 -4.31
C TYR A 287 -13.69 -11.96 -4.86
N SER A 288 -12.46 -11.54 -5.16
CA SER A 288 -12.17 -10.22 -5.73
C SER A 288 -12.83 -10.02 -7.10
N PHE A 289 -12.81 -11.03 -7.97
CA PHE A 289 -13.49 -10.98 -9.27
C PHE A 289 -15.02 -10.94 -9.14
N LEU A 290 -15.60 -11.76 -8.27
CA LEU A 290 -17.05 -11.75 -8.04
C LEU A 290 -17.53 -10.43 -7.46
N THR A 291 -16.76 -9.86 -6.52
CA THR A 291 -17.07 -8.56 -5.92
C THR A 291 -16.93 -7.43 -6.94
N LEU A 292 -15.91 -7.48 -7.81
CA LEU A 292 -15.77 -6.50 -8.89
C LEU A 292 -16.94 -6.59 -9.87
N ASN A 293 -17.33 -7.80 -10.25
CA ASN A 293 -18.45 -8.03 -11.15
C ASN A 293 -19.79 -7.64 -10.53
N SER A 294 -19.99 -7.80 -9.22
CA SER A 294 -21.22 -7.38 -8.54
C SER A 294 -21.36 -5.87 -8.47
N GLN A 295 -20.26 -5.12 -8.33
CA GLN A 295 -20.26 -3.66 -8.36
C GLN A 295 -20.38 -3.07 -9.78
N LEU A 296 -20.04 -3.85 -10.81
CA LEU A 296 -20.19 -3.47 -12.22
C LEU A 296 -21.60 -3.72 -12.76
N LYS A 297 -22.40 -4.57 -12.12
CA LYS A 297 -23.82 -4.71 -12.44
C LYS A 297 -24.57 -3.44 -11.99
N PRO A 298 -25.35 -2.80 -12.86
CA PRO A 298 -26.16 -1.65 -12.45
C PRO A 298 -27.11 -2.08 -11.32
N LYS A 299 -27.18 -1.29 -10.24
CA LYS A 299 -28.28 -1.40 -9.27
C LYS A 299 -29.57 -1.29 -10.07
N GLN A 300 -30.42 -2.31 -10.03
CA GLN A 300 -31.80 -2.16 -10.48
C GLN A 300 -32.42 -0.99 -9.68
N PRO A 301 -33.21 -0.11 -10.32
CA PRO A 301 -34.00 0.87 -9.58
C PRO A 301 -34.78 0.10 -8.51
N VAL A 302 -34.71 0.57 -7.27
CA VAL A 302 -35.65 0.11 -6.24
C VAL A 302 -37.00 0.64 -6.72
N ASP A 303 -37.90 -0.25 -7.10
CA ASP A 303 -39.28 0.12 -7.42
C ASP A 303 -39.87 0.79 -6.17
N GLU A 304 -40.09 2.10 -6.25
CA GLU A 304 -40.66 2.95 -5.19
C GLU A 304 -42.18 2.74 -5.08
N GLU A 305 -42.66 1.54 -5.39
CA GLU A 305 -44.07 1.16 -5.41
C GLU A 305 -44.28 -0.04 -4.46
N ASN A 306 -44.08 0.21 -3.17
CA ASN A 306 -44.71 -0.54 -2.08
C ASN A 306 -44.46 0.19 -0.75
N ILE A 307 -45.03 1.39 -0.63
CA ILE A 307 -45.37 1.94 0.68
C ILE A 307 -46.78 1.43 0.99
N PRO A 308 -46.98 0.56 2.01
CA PRO A 308 -48.32 0.18 2.43
C PRO A 308 -49.09 1.43 2.87
N GLN A 309 -50.20 1.73 2.20
CA GLN A 309 -51.11 2.85 2.51
C GLN A 309 -51.99 2.56 3.73
N ASP A 310 -51.46 2.02 4.82
CA ASP A 310 -52.28 1.72 6.01
C ASP A 310 -51.66 2.27 7.28
N LEU A 311 -51.79 3.60 7.44
CA LEU A 311 -51.78 4.32 8.72
C LEU A 311 -52.21 5.78 8.52
N LYS A 312 -53.42 5.95 7.96
CA LYS A 312 -54.26 7.14 8.17
C LYS A 312 -55.72 6.69 8.23
N GLY A 313 -56.12 6.26 9.42
CA GLY A 313 -57.49 6.06 9.86
C GLY A 313 -57.53 6.38 11.35
#